data_AF-R5GRP0-F1
#
_entry.id   AF-R5GRP0-F1
#
_cell.length_a   1.000
_cell.length_b   1.000
_cell.length_c   1.000
_cell.angle_alpha   90.00
_cell.angle_beta   90.00
_cell.angle_gamma   90.00
#
_symmetry.space_group_name_H-M   'P 1'
#
loop_
_entity.id
_entity.type
_entity.pdbx_description
1 polymer ?
#
loop_
_entity_poly.entity_id
_entity_poly.type
_entity_poly.pdbx_seq_one_letter_code
_entity_poly.pdbx_strand_id
1 'polypeptide(L)' 'MTEYFDLYTADRRRLGRKIQRGAPIPHGEYHIVVQIMTVNSRGEILLTQRVPQKTSGGRRAPKAQRRPVGMQRRLRDKR' A
#
# COMPACT_ATOMS: atom_id res chain seq x y z
N MET A 1 -19.11 2.89 6.51
CA MET A 1 -18.22 4.04 6.21
C MET A 1 -17.58 3.82 4.85
N THR A 2 -17.67 4.80 3.96
CA THR A 2 -17.21 4.71 2.56
C THR A 2 -15.79 5.27 2.42
N GLU A 3 -14.88 4.51 1.80
CA GLU A 3 -13.49 4.92 1.53
C GLU A 3 -13.35 5.45 0.09
N TYR A 4 -12.52 6.47 -0.13
CA TYR A 4 -12.28 7.07 -1.45
C TYR A 4 -10.78 7.11 -1.81
N PHE A 5 -10.48 7.01 -3.10
CA PHE A 5 -9.14 7.12 -3.67
C PHE A 5 -9.01 8.34 -4.58
N ASP A 6 -7.95 9.14 -4.41
CA ASP A 6 -7.57 10.17 -5.38
C ASP A 6 -7.07 9.55 -6.68
N LEU A 7 -7.39 10.19 -7.80
CA LEU A 7 -7.00 9.75 -9.14
C LEU A 7 -5.80 10.54 -9.68
N TYR A 8 -4.98 9.82 -10.46
CA TYR A 8 -3.72 10.29 -11.02
C TYR A 8 -3.57 9.84 -12.48
N THR A 9 -2.77 10.59 -13.24
CA THR A 9 -2.23 10.12 -14.53
C THR A 9 -1.13 9.08 -14.33
N ALA A 10 -0.69 8.44 -15.42
CA ALA A 10 0.47 7.54 -15.42
C ALA A 10 1.75 8.20 -14.87
N ASP A 11 1.94 9.50 -15.14
CA ASP A 11 3.05 10.31 -14.63
C ASP A 11 2.88 10.76 -13.17
N ARG A 12 1.91 10.19 -12.44
CA ARG A 12 1.59 10.52 -11.05
C ARG A 12 1.18 11.98 -10.84
N ARG A 13 0.63 12.64 -11.87
CA ARG A 13 0.02 13.96 -11.71
C ARG A 13 -1.41 13.80 -11.20
N ARG A 14 -1.77 14.54 -10.16
CA ARG A 14 -3.11 14.47 -9.54
C ARG A 14 -4.16 15.03 -10.49
N LEU A 15 -5.30 14.34 -10.63
CA LEU A 15 -6.41 14.73 -11.50
C LEU A 15 -7.49 15.57 -10.80
N GLY A 16 -7.36 15.82 -9.49
CA GLY A 16 -8.28 16.65 -8.70
C GLY A 16 -9.63 15.99 -8.33
N ARG A 17 -9.86 14.75 -8.74
CA ARG A 17 -11.07 13.96 -8.44
C ARG A 17 -10.76 12.66 -7.71
N LYS A 18 -11.82 12.04 -7.16
CA LYS A 18 -11.76 10.83 -6.34
C LYS A 18 -12.78 9.79 -6.80
N ILE A 19 -12.52 8.51 -6.52
CA ILE A 19 -13.48 7.41 -6.71
C ILE A 19 -13.75 6.71 -5.40
N GLN A 20 -14.93 6.12 -5.25
CA GLN A 20 -15.21 5.22 -4.14
C GLN A 20 -14.37 3.93 -4.30
N ARG A 21 -13.76 3.46 -3.21
CA ARG A 21 -13.02 2.21 -3.20
C ARG A 21 -13.93 1.05 -3.59
N GLY A 22 -13.52 0.29 -4.60
CA GLY A 22 -14.27 -0.83 -5.16
C GLY A 22 -15.05 -0.48 -6.43
N ALA A 23 -15.21 0.82 -6.75
CA ALA A 23 -15.69 1.24 -8.06
C ALA A 23 -14.63 0.96 -9.15
N PRO A 24 -15.04 0.72 -10.40
CA PRO A 24 -14.11 0.61 -11.53
C PRO A 24 -13.27 1.89 -11.66
N ILE A 25 -11.97 1.72 -11.88
CA ILE A 25 -11.06 2.84 -12.21
C ILE A 25 -11.18 3.10 -13.71
N PRO A 26 -11.45 4.34 -14.15
CA PRO A 26 -11.53 4.63 -15.58
C PRO A 26 -10.20 4.39 -16.30
N HIS A 27 -10.27 4.12 -17.60
CA HIS A 27 -9.10 3.84 -18.41
C HIS A 27 -8.13 5.04 -18.43
N GLY A 28 -6.82 4.77 -18.29
CA GLY A 28 -5.78 5.80 -18.25
C GLY A 28 -5.63 6.53 -16.91
N GLU A 29 -6.39 6.11 -15.89
CA GLU A 29 -6.33 6.69 -14.56
C GLU A 29 -5.85 5.68 -13.52
N TYR A 30 -5.24 6.19 -12.46
CA TYR A 30 -4.56 5.38 -11.46
C TYR A 30 -4.84 5.93 -10.06
N HIS A 31 -4.78 5.06 -9.05
CA HIS A 31 -4.71 5.46 -7.64
C HIS A 31 -3.43 4.90 -7.02
N ILE A 32 -2.93 5.57 -5.98
CA ILE A 32 -1.68 5.19 -5.33
C ILE A 32 -1.95 4.04 -4.34
N VAL A 33 -1.12 2.99 -4.42
CA VAL A 33 -1.10 1.88 -3.46
C VAL A 33 0.27 1.85 -2.78
N VAL A 34 0.26 1.56 -1.47
CA VAL A 34 1.48 1.39 -0.68
C VAL A 34 1.52 -0.03 -0.14
N GLN A 35 2.64 -0.73 -0.37
CA GLN A 35 2.94 -2.01 0.23
C GLN A 35 4.09 -1.86 1.22
N ILE A 36 3.99 -2.53 2.37
CA ILE A 36 4.98 -2.48 3.43
C ILE A 36 5.40 -3.90 3.77
N MET A 37 6.70 -4.08 4.02
CA MET A 37 7.29 -5.35 4.41
C MET A 37 7.91 -5.17 5.79
N THR A 38 7.34 -5.82 6.79
CA THR A 38 7.88 -5.82 8.15
C THR A 38 8.92 -6.92 8.28
N VAL A 39 10.09 -6.57 8.80
CA VAL A 39 11.21 -7.49 9.03
C VAL A 39 11.57 -7.49 10.52
N ASN A 40 11.79 -8.66 11.12
CA ASN A 40 12.21 -8.76 12.53
C ASN A 40 13.75 -8.66 12.68
N SER A 41 14.26 -8.72 13.93
CA SER A 41 15.70 -8.63 14.21
C SER A 41 16.54 -9.76 13.62
N ARG A 42 15.91 -10.87 13.16
CA ARG A 42 16.58 -11.99 12.50
C ARG A 42 16.54 -11.90 10.96
N GLY A 43 15.97 -10.83 10.40
CA GLY A 43 15.84 -10.68 8.95
C GLY A 43 14.64 -11.40 8.32
N GLU A 44 13.71 -11.93 9.11
CA GLU A 44 12.53 -12.66 8.61
C GLU A 44 11.39 -11.71 8.25
N ILE A 45 10.67 -12.00 7.16
CA ILE A 45 9.54 -11.18 6.68
C ILE A 45 8.22 -11.65 7.29
N LEU A 46 7.42 -10.71 7.81
CA LEU A 46 6.07 -10.97 8.27
C LEU A 46 5.11 -11.16 7.08
N LEU A 47 4.70 -12.40 6.84
CA LEU A 47 3.60 -12.73 5.92
C LEU A 47 2.28 -12.76 6.67
N THR A 48 1.24 -12.19 6.06
CA THR A 48 -0.14 -12.26 6.57
C THR A 48 -1.03 -13.00 5.59
N GLN A 49 -1.89 -13.86 6.13
CA GLN A 49 -2.94 -14.52 5.36
C GLN A 49 -4.19 -13.64 5.34
N ARG A 50 -4.73 -13.40 4.15
CA ARG A 50 -5.94 -12.59 3.99
C ARG A 50 -7.17 -13.42 4.34
N VAL A 51 -8.13 -12.80 5.04
CA VAL A 51 -9.44 -13.41 5.29
C VAL A 51 -10.09 -13.84 3.96
N PRO A 52 -10.73 -15.02 3.89
CA PRO A 52 -11.24 -15.60 2.63
C PRO A 52 -12.17 -14.69 1.83
N GLN A 53 -12.95 -13.85 2.51
CA GLN A 53 -13.98 -13.00 1.92
C GLN A 53 -13.43 -11.79 1.15
N LYS A 54 -12.11 -11.52 1.20
CA LYS A 54 -11.50 -10.45 0.39
C LYS A 54 -11.28 -10.94 -1.04
N THR A 55 -11.20 -10.02 -2.00
CA THR A 55 -10.88 -10.28 -3.42
C THR A 55 -9.61 -11.14 -3.62
N SER A 56 -8.70 -11.15 -2.65
CA SER A 56 -7.53 -12.03 -2.62
C SER A 56 -7.42 -12.83 -1.32
N GLY A 57 -8.57 -13.30 -0.81
CA GLY A 57 -8.64 -14.12 0.39
C GLY A 57 -7.88 -15.44 0.27
N GLY A 58 -7.42 -15.97 1.40
CA GLY A 58 -6.63 -17.20 1.47
C GLY A 58 -5.15 -17.04 1.08
N ARG A 59 -4.78 -15.99 0.34
CA ARG A 59 -3.40 -15.72 -0.09
C ARG A 59 -2.54 -15.09 1.01
N ARG A 60 -1.26 -15.47 1.06
CA ARG A 60 -0.23 -14.88 1.92
C ARG A 60 0.44 -13.69 1.21
N ALA A 61 0.62 -12.57 1.91
CA ALA A 61 1.34 -11.40 1.40
C ALA A 61 2.03 -10.62 2.55
N PRO A 62 3.12 -9.86 2.26
CA PRO A 62 3.71 -8.97 3.26
C PRO A 62 2.70 -7.95 3.79
N LYS A 63 2.77 -7.66 5.08
CA LYS A 63 1.74 -6.86 5.76
C LYS A 63 1.87 -5.35 5.46
N ALA A 64 0.88 -4.79 4.75
CA ALA A 64 0.73 -3.34 4.64
C ALA A 64 0.31 -2.74 6.00
N GLN A 65 1.20 -2.03 6.68
CA GLN A 65 0.90 -1.24 7.89
C GLN A 65 1.28 0.22 7.67
N ARG A 66 0.30 1.12 7.53
CA ARG A 66 0.52 2.57 7.36
C ARG A 66 1.59 3.07 8.34
N ARG A 67 2.73 3.57 7.83
CA ARG A 67 3.71 4.29 8.65
C ARG A 67 3.25 5.76 8.80
N PRO A 68 3.32 6.36 9.99
CA PRO A 68 3.28 7.81 10.09
C PRO A 68 4.54 8.41 9.45
N VAL A 69 4.37 9.48 8.69
CA VAL A 69 5.45 10.25 8.05
C VAL A 69 6.27 10.93 9.17
N GLY A 70 7.57 10.64 9.29
CA GLY A 70 8.44 11.41 10.20
C GLY A 70 9.62 10.72 10.88
N MET A 71 10.24 9.66 10.33
CA MET A 71 11.45 9.10 10.96
C MET A 71 12.49 8.66 9.93
N GLN A 72 13.35 9.61 9.54
CA GLN A 72 14.63 9.29 8.91
C GLN A 72 15.54 8.68 9.98
N ARG A 73 16.01 7.44 9.79
CA ARG A 73 17.24 6.97 10.43
C ARG A 73 18.25 6.68 9.34
N ARG A 74 19.23 7.58 9.21
CA ARG A 74 20.52 7.30 8.59
C ARG A 74 21.12 6.12 9.34
N LEU A 75 21.26 4.98 8.68
CA LEU A 75 22.20 3.95 9.10
C LEU A 75 23.48 4.22 8.32
N ARG A 76 24.45 4.85 9.00
CA ARG A 76 25.84 4.84 8.55
C ARG A 76 26.38 3.44 8.78
N ASP A 77 27.08 2.95 7.77
CA ASP A 77 28.01 1.82 7.84
C ASP A 77 28.81 1.86 9.14
N LYS A 78 28.84 0.73 9.85
CA LYS A 78 29.96 0.38 10.71
C LYS A 78 30.64 -0.83 10.09
N ARG A 79 31.83 -0.56 9.55
CA ARG A 79 32.93 -1.52 9.48
C ARG A 79 33.29 -1.99 10.89
#